data_AF-A0A661I2A1-F1
#
_entry.id   AF-A0A661I2A1-F1
#
_cell.length_a   1.000
_cell.length_b   1.000
_cell.length_c   1.000
_cell.angle_alpha   90.00
_cell.angle_beta   90.00
_cell.angle_gamma   90.00
#
_symmetry.space_group_name_H-M   'P 1'
#
loop_
_entity.id
_entity.type
_entity.pdbx_description
1 polymer ?
#
loop_
_entity_poly.entity_id
_entity_poly.type
_entity_poly.pdbx_seq_one_letter_code
_entity_poly.pdbx_strand_id
1 'polypeptide(L)' 'MSEPTLEAIEDYNTLSGEKRKIVWAVIISGMIIGSIYAVAQSYYGTVDDAIVITETVDNIPVR' A
#
# COMPACT_ATOMS: atom_id res chain seq x y z
N MET A 1 -18.82 -13.63 -41.14
CA MET A 1 -18.42 -13.71 -39.72
C MET A 1 -17.39 -12.62 -39.53
N SER A 2 -17.74 -11.55 -38.79
CA SER A 2 -16.79 -10.49 -38.48
C SER A 2 -15.85 -10.97 -37.38
N GLU A 3 -14.55 -10.80 -37.58
CA GLU A 3 -13.53 -11.18 -36.62
C GLU A 3 -13.64 -10.30 -35.36
N PRO A 4 -13.50 -10.86 -34.15
CA PRO A 4 -13.52 -10.06 -32.93
C PRO A 4 -12.32 -9.11 -32.92
N THR A 5 -12.56 -7.80 -32.89
CA THR A 5 -11.50 -6.79 -32.77
C THR A 5 -11.19 -6.53 -31.30
N LEU A 6 -9.97 -6.05 -31.01
CA LEU A 6 -9.55 -5.70 -29.65
C LEU A 6 -10.47 -4.64 -29.01
N GLU A 7 -10.98 -3.70 -29.81
CA GLU A 7 -11.94 -2.69 -29.40
C GLU A 7 -13.32 -3.26 -29.02
N ALA A 8 -13.65 -4.48 -29.48
CA ALA A 8 -14.89 -5.17 -29.12
C ALA A 8 -14.84 -5.80 -27.71
N ILE A 9 -13.67 -5.79 -27.06
CA ILE A 9 -13.55 -6.21 -25.67
C ILE A 9 -14.07 -5.06 -24.78
N GLU A 10 -15.06 -5.37 -23.94
CA GLU A 10 -15.82 -4.45 -23.08
C GLU A 10 -14.97 -3.51 -22.19
N ASP A 11 -13.69 -3.84 -21.99
CA ASP A 11 -12.77 -3.16 -21.07
C ASP A 11 -11.45 -2.70 -21.74
N TYR A 12 -11.35 -2.73 -23.07
CA TYR A 12 -10.06 -2.55 -23.76
C TYR A 12 -9.49 -1.13 -23.62
N ASN A 13 -10.34 -0.11 -23.69
CA ASN A 13 -9.91 1.30 -23.73
C ASN A 13 -10.17 2.07 -22.42
N THR A 14 -11.13 1.64 -21.58
CA THR A 14 -11.51 2.39 -20.38
C THR A 14 -12.06 1.48 -19.30
N LEU A 15 -11.57 1.62 -18.07
CA LEU A 15 -12.22 1.06 -16.89
C LEU A 15 -13.51 1.84 -16.64
N SER A 16 -14.63 1.31 -17.10
CA SER A 16 -15.93 2.01 -17.08
C SER A 16 -16.98 1.24 -16.28
N GLY A 17 -18.05 1.94 -15.87
CA GLY A 17 -19.17 1.34 -15.18
C GLY A 17 -18.83 0.70 -13.83
N GLU A 18 -19.20 -0.57 -13.68
CA GLU A 18 -19.18 -1.31 -12.41
C GLU A 18 -17.77 -1.68 -11.95
N LYS A 19 -16.89 -2.04 -12.88
CA LYS A 19 -15.50 -2.43 -12.57
C LYS A 19 -14.69 -1.27 -12.00
N ARG A 20 -14.92 -0.04 -12.48
CA ARG A 20 -14.31 1.17 -11.90
C ARG A 20 -14.68 1.34 -10.43
N LYS A 21 -15.94 1.06 -10.06
CA LYS A 21 -16.39 1.16 -8.67
C LYS A 21 -15.69 0.11 -7.80
N ILE A 22 -15.53 -1.10 -8.31
CA ILE A 22 -14.82 -2.18 -7.60
C ILE A 22 -13.36 -1.79 -7.35
N VAL A 23 -12.65 -1.30 -8.37
CA VAL A 23 -11.25 -0.86 -8.22
C VAL A 23 -11.14 0.27 -7.19
N TRP A 24 -12.04 1.25 -7.24
CA TRP A 24 -12.08 2.32 -6.24
C TRP A 24 -12.39 1.81 -4.83
N ALA A 25 -13.28 0.84 -4.69
CA ALA A 25 -13.59 0.21 -3.41
C ALA A 25 -12.36 -0.51 -2.82
N VAL A 26 -11.57 -1.20 -3.65
CA VAL A 26 -10.32 -1.86 -3.21
C VAL A 26 -9.26 -0.85 -2.80
N ILE A 27 -9.11 0.26 -3.53
CA ILE A 27 -8.17 1.32 -3.17
C ILE A 27 -8.55 1.92 -1.81
N ILE A 28 -9.83 2.22 -1.60
CA ILE A 28 -10.32 2.79 -0.35
C ILE A 28 -10.14 1.80 0.81
N SER A 29 -10.43 0.52 0.61
CA SER A 29 -10.26 -0.48 1.67
C SER A 29 -8.80 -0.65 2.08
N GLY A 30 -7.87 -0.67 1.10
CA GLY A 30 -6.43 -0.68 1.39
C GLY A 30 -5.97 0.55 2.16
N MET A 31 -6.50 1.73 1.80
CA MET A 31 -6.19 2.98 2.49
C MET A 31 -6.70 3.00 3.94
N ILE A 32 -7.88 2.43 4.19
CA ILE A 32 -8.45 2.32 5.55
C ILE A 32 -7.59 1.39 6.41
N ILE A 33 -7.17 0.24 5.89
CA ILE A 33 -6.32 -0.69 6.66
C ILE A 33 -4.98 -0.03 6.99
N GLY A 34 -4.37 0.64 6.00
CA GLY A 34 -3.12 1.37 6.20
C GLY A 34 -3.24 2.52 7.22
N SER A 35 -4.35 3.26 7.20
CA SER A 35 -4.56 4.36 8.16
C SER A 35 -4.78 3.84 9.58
N ILE A 36 -5.53 2.75 9.75
CA ILE A 36 -5.70 2.10 11.06
C ILE A 36 -4.35 1.62 11.60
N TYR A 37 -3.52 1.00 10.77
CA TYR A 37 -2.17 0.57 11.17
C TYR A 37 -1.30 1.75 11.61
N ALA A 38 -1.28 2.84 10.83
CA ALA A 38 -0.49 4.02 11.15
C ALA A 38 -0.94 4.68 12.47
N VAL A 39 -2.26 4.76 12.69
CA VAL A 39 -2.83 5.27 13.95
C VAL A 39 -2.45 4.35 15.11
N ALA A 40 -2.61 3.03 14.96
CA ALA A 40 -2.25 2.07 15.98
C ALA A 40 -0.75 2.16 16.34
N GLN A 41 0.13 2.28 15.35
CA GLN A 41 1.56 2.50 15.57
C GLN A 41 1.85 3.82 16.30
N SER A 42 1.14 4.90 15.96
CA SER A 42 1.33 6.18 16.64
C SER A 42 0.88 6.16 18.11
N TYR A 43 -0.17 5.39 18.44
CA TYR A 43 -0.72 5.33 19.80
C TYR A 43 -0.05 4.26 20.68
N TYR A 44 0.33 3.12 20.09
CA TYR A 44 0.87 1.96 20.82
C TYR A 44 2.34 1.67 20.52
N GLY A 45 2.91 2.25 19.44
CA GLY A 45 4.29 2.04 19.03
C GLY A 45 5.31 2.97 19.72
N THR A 46 4.85 3.99 20.44
CA THR A 46 5.67 4.74 21.40
C THR A 46 5.74 3.95 22.71
N VAL A 47 6.38 2.80 22.68
CA VAL A 47 6.90 2.19 23.91
C VAL A 47 8.22 2.89 24.24
N ASP A 48 8.35 3.42 25.46
CA ASP A 48 9.56 4.10 25.95
C ASP A 48 10.84 3.25 25.78
N ASP A 49 10.66 1.93 25.70
CA ASP A 49 11.69 0.90 25.50
C ASP A 49 11.85 0.48 24.02
N ALA A 50 11.51 1.35 23.08
CA ALA A 50 11.91 1.14 21.69
C ALA A 50 13.43 1.27 21.59
N ILE A 51 14.13 0.16 21.40
CA ILE A 51 15.56 0.18 21.06
C ILE A 51 15.68 0.92 19.73
N VAL A 52 16.02 2.20 19.80
CA VAL A 52 16.42 2.99 18.65
C VAL A 52 17.69 2.30 18.18
N ILE A 53 17.59 1.52 17.11
CA ILE A 53 18.75 0.89 16.48
C ILE A 53 19.50 2.01 15.75
N THR A 54 20.10 2.92 16.51
CA THR A 54 21.16 3.77 16.04
C THR A 54 22.36 2.85 15.91
N GLU A 55 22.47 2.17 14.78
CA GLU A 55 23.71 1.52 14.36
C GLU A 55 24.75 2.58 14.02
N THR A 56 25.22 3.30 15.04
CA THR A 56 26.57 3.85 15.02
C THR A 56 27.44 2.83 15.71
N VAL A 57 27.95 1.88 14.92
CA VAL A 57 29.14 1.12 15.29
C VAL A 57 30.28 2.13 15.37
N ASP A 58 30.47 2.69 16.57
CA ASP A 58 31.59 3.56 16.85
C ASP A 58 32.86 2.69 16.81
N ASN A 59 33.81 3.08 15.97
CA ASN A 59 35.02 2.32 15.70
C ASN A 59 35.84 2.24 17.00
N ILE A 60 35.87 1.07 17.65
CA ILE A 60 36.67 0.86 18.85
C ILE A 60 38.14 0.70 18.43
N PRO A 61 39.06 1.60 18.83
CA PRO A 61 40.47 1.41 18.53
C PRO A 61 41.04 0.30 19.42
N VAL A 62 41.35 -0.84 18.81
CA VAL A 62 42.15 -1.89 19.45
C VAL A 62 43.59 -1.42 19.61
N ARG A 63 44.09 -1.45 20.84
CA ARG A 63 45.48 -1.13 21.23
C ARG A 63 46.41 -2.31 20.96
#